data_AF-A0A443K0P7-F1
#
_entry.id   AF-A0A443K0P7-F1
#
_cell.length_a   1.000
_cell.length_b   1.000
_cell.length_c   1.000
_cell.angle_alpha   90.00
_cell.angle_beta   90.00
_cell.angle_gamma   90.00
#
_symmetry.space_group_name_H-M   'P 1'
#
loop_
_entity.id
_entity.type
_entity.pdbx_description
1 polymer ?
#
loop_
_entity_poly.entity_id
_entity_poly.type
_entity_poly.pdbx_seq_one_letter_code
_entity_poly.pdbx_strand_id
1 'polypeptide(L)'
;MRTEEIAAINPNTKTAPVFRSRADAELTAKIYRNVPVLIEDNASSIGNPWGVSFARLFDMSNDSHLFQTASQLKAEGFNRDETDWIKGETRFAPLYEAKMGDFYDHRASGYGARGDERGNRVLPETTEEEHLDTSFEPEPFYWVAQKEVVDRLRQVSWNRRWLFGFKNVTAPTNQRTFICNIFPKWGVGNSMPLLLPLEKRAEGKEHCLIANLSSLPFDYVARQKAGGINLNYFYVKQFPAFSPDFYTEPRLAFITPRVLELTYTSHSLAPFARDLGHDGPPFAWDEDRRALLRADLDAFYARAYGLTRDELRYILDPADVKGPDYPSETFRVLKEKEIRQHGEYRTRRLVLEAWDRMEANGEFTAMGM
;
A
#
# COMPACT_ATOMS: atom_id res chain seq x y z
N MET A 1 2.87 29.35 -7.76
CA MET A 1 2.92 28.73 -6.42
C MET A 1 3.71 29.66 -5.52
N ARG A 2 3.20 29.94 -4.32
CA ARG A 2 3.83 30.83 -3.33
C ARG A 2 4.82 30.04 -2.46
N THR A 3 5.75 30.74 -1.80
CA THR A 3 6.75 30.12 -0.91
C THR A 3 6.12 29.27 0.20
N GLU A 4 5.02 29.73 0.79
CA GLU A 4 4.27 29.01 1.82
C GLU A 4 3.71 27.68 1.31
N GLU A 5 3.21 27.64 0.07
CA GLU A 5 2.70 26.42 -0.55
C GLU A 5 3.82 25.40 -0.78
N ILE A 6 5.00 25.87 -1.22
CA ILE A 6 6.19 25.00 -1.37
C ILE A 6 6.60 24.43 -0.01
N ALA A 7 6.60 25.25 1.03
CA ALA A 7 6.95 24.82 2.38
C ALA A 7 5.95 23.80 2.96
N ALA A 8 4.66 23.93 2.64
CA ALA A 8 3.64 22.96 3.04
C ALA A 8 3.73 21.64 2.26
N ILE A 9 4.00 21.71 0.94
CA ILE A 9 4.10 20.51 0.09
C ILE A 9 5.40 19.75 0.38
N ASN A 10 6.54 20.44 0.50
CA ASN A 10 7.86 19.87 0.69
C ASN A 10 8.55 20.45 1.93
N PRO A 11 8.03 20.20 3.15
CA PRO A 11 8.57 20.78 4.37
C PRO A 11 10.00 20.32 4.68
N ASN A 12 10.40 19.12 4.26
CA ASN A 12 11.72 18.57 4.55
C ASN A 12 12.77 19.03 3.52
N THR A 13 12.44 18.96 2.23
CA THR A 13 13.41 19.24 1.15
C THR A 13 13.41 20.70 0.70
N LYS A 14 12.33 21.45 0.97
CA LYS A 14 12.10 22.82 0.48
C LYS A 14 12.21 22.98 -1.04
N THR A 15 12.11 21.86 -1.78
CA THR A 15 12.16 21.84 -3.25
C THR A 15 10.82 22.24 -3.85
N ALA A 16 10.82 22.93 -4.99
CA ALA A 16 9.59 23.24 -5.71
C ALA A 16 9.14 22.01 -6.54
N PRO A 17 7.89 21.52 -6.38
CA PRO A 17 7.35 20.48 -7.24
C PRO A 17 7.13 21.01 -8.67
N VAL A 18 7.29 20.13 -9.65
CA VAL A 18 6.98 20.42 -11.06
C VAL A 18 5.59 19.87 -11.37
N PHE A 19 4.65 20.77 -11.66
CA PHE A 19 3.27 20.43 -12.00
C PHE A 19 3.04 20.58 -13.51
N ARG A 20 2.23 19.68 -14.09
CA ARG A 20 1.85 19.73 -15.51
C ARG A 20 0.81 20.80 -15.80
N SER A 21 -0.03 21.12 -14.82
CA SER A 21 -1.07 22.14 -14.95
C SER A 21 -1.18 23.00 -13.68
N ARG A 22 -1.84 24.15 -13.83
CA ARG A 22 -2.17 25.01 -12.69
C ARG A 22 -3.18 24.35 -11.75
N ALA A 23 -4.14 23.58 -12.29
CA ALA A 23 -5.13 22.87 -11.48
C ALA A 23 -4.46 21.83 -10.58
N ASP A 24 -3.43 21.14 -11.09
CA ASP A 24 -2.66 20.18 -10.28
C ASP A 24 -1.92 20.83 -9.12
N ALA A 25 -1.29 21.98 -9.38
CA ALA A 25 -0.61 22.75 -8.35
C ALA A 25 -1.59 23.24 -7.26
N GLU A 26 -2.74 23.79 -7.67
CA GLU A 26 -3.76 24.32 -6.76
C GLU A 26 -4.40 23.21 -5.92
N LEU A 27 -4.71 22.06 -6.54
CA LEU A 27 -5.33 20.92 -5.87
C LEU A 27 -4.36 20.23 -4.90
N THR A 28 -3.11 20.04 -5.30
CA THR A 28 -2.07 19.51 -4.40
C THR A 28 -1.85 20.45 -3.21
N ALA A 29 -1.74 21.76 -3.45
CA ALA A 29 -1.63 22.73 -2.36
C ALA A 29 -2.85 22.70 -1.42
N LYS A 30 -4.06 22.47 -1.96
CA LYS A 30 -5.28 22.29 -1.15
C LYS A 30 -5.18 21.07 -0.23
N ILE A 31 -4.75 19.93 -0.76
CA ILE A 31 -4.58 18.70 0.04
C ILE A 31 -3.61 18.94 1.21
N TYR A 32 -2.46 19.56 0.95
CA TYR A 32 -1.45 19.87 1.99
C TYR A 32 -1.88 20.95 3.00
N ARG A 33 -2.92 21.75 2.71
CA ARG A 33 -3.52 22.64 3.72
C ARG A 33 -4.43 21.89 4.71
N ASN A 34 -4.98 20.76 4.30
CA ASN A 34 -5.93 19.99 5.11
C ASN A 34 -5.26 18.87 5.91
N VAL A 35 -4.07 18.41 5.50
CA VAL A 35 -3.44 17.21 6.03
C VAL A 35 -1.94 17.44 6.26
N PRO A 36 -1.38 17.02 7.42
CA PRO A 36 0.05 17.07 7.65
C PRO A 36 0.80 16.07 6.75
N VAL A 37 2.12 16.17 6.76
CA VAL A 37 2.97 15.15 6.14
C VAL A 37 3.19 13.96 7.08
N LEU A 38 3.52 12.79 6.52
CA LEU A 38 3.78 11.56 7.29
C LEU A 38 4.89 11.75 8.34
N ILE A 39 6.00 12.39 7.95
CA ILE A 39 7.15 12.75 8.78
C ILE A 39 7.66 14.13 8.36
N GLU A 40 7.59 15.09 9.26
CA GLU A 40 8.29 16.38 9.18
C GLU A 40 9.54 16.33 10.07
N ASP A 41 10.72 16.29 9.46
CA ASP A 41 12.00 16.05 10.16
C ASP A 41 12.38 17.20 11.12
N ASN A 42 11.97 18.44 10.83
CA ASN A 42 12.33 19.65 11.58
C ASN A 42 11.13 20.33 12.25
N ALA A 43 10.07 19.58 12.57
CA ALA A 43 8.88 20.14 13.19
C ALA A 43 9.19 20.72 14.58
N SER A 44 8.55 21.85 14.91
CA SER A 44 8.58 22.43 16.26
C SER A 44 7.67 21.69 17.27
N SER A 45 6.80 20.82 16.76
CA SER A 45 5.91 19.93 17.53
C SER A 45 6.08 18.48 17.04
N ILE A 46 5.13 17.57 17.30
CA ILE A 46 5.30 16.15 16.93
C ILE A 46 5.23 15.96 15.41
N GLY A 47 6.38 16.05 14.73
CA GLY A 47 6.50 15.91 13.27
C GLY A 47 6.38 14.48 12.73
N ASN A 48 6.46 13.46 13.60
CA ASN A 48 6.29 12.06 13.21
C ASN A 48 5.18 11.41 14.04
N PRO A 49 3.90 11.66 13.72
CA PRO A 49 2.81 11.30 14.62
C PRO A 49 2.59 9.79 14.78
N TRP A 50 2.99 9.02 13.77
CA TRP A 50 2.96 7.57 13.72
C TRP A 50 4.22 6.90 14.31
N GLY A 51 5.27 7.68 14.60
CA GLY A 51 6.58 7.14 14.94
C GLY A 51 7.12 6.25 13.83
N VAL A 52 6.88 6.60 12.57
CA VAL A 52 7.34 5.82 11.42
C VAL A 52 8.86 5.75 11.42
N SER A 53 9.39 4.54 11.33
CA SER A 53 10.76 4.24 10.96
C SER A 53 10.79 3.41 9.67
N PHE A 54 11.85 3.52 8.90
CA PHE A 54 12.04 2.75 7.67
C PHE A 54 13.14 1.71 7.85
N ALA A 55 12.91 0.50 7.35
CA ALA A 55 13.91 -0.57 7.40
C ALA A 55 14.02 -1.31 6.06
N ARG A 56 15.23 -1.73 5.68
CA ARG A 56 15.46 -2.68 4.60
C ARG A 56 15.94 -3.96 5.24
N LEU A 57 15.14 -5.03 5.16
CA LEU A 57 15.43 -6.23 5.92
C LEU A 57 16.56 -7.05 5.29
N PHE A 58 16.50 -7.32 3.99
CA PHE A 58 17.55 -8.04 3.26
C PHE A 58 17.95 -7.30 1.98
N ASP A 59 19.25 -7.08 1.78
CA ASP A 59 19.77 -6.56 0.52
C ASP A 59 19.99 -7.72 -0.47
N MET A 60 19.33 -7.67 -1.62
CA MET A 60 19.34 -8.77 -2.57
C MET A 60 20.73 -9.10 -3.15
N SER A 61 21.70 -8.19 -3.02
CA SER A 61 23.08 -8.39 -3.45
C SER A 61 23.98 -8.73 -2.28
N ASN A 62 23.99 -7.89 -1.24
CA ASN A 62 24.95 -8.02 -0.14
C ASN A 62 24.64 -9.22 0.78
N ASP A 63 23.36 -9.56 0.94
CA ASP A 63 22.92 -10.68 1.77
C ASP A 63 22.69 -11.97 0.96
N SER A 64 23.09 -12.00 -0.33
CA SER A 64 22.80 -13.12 -1.23
C SER A 64 23.32 -14.48 -0.75
N HIS A 65 24.37 -14.49 0.06
CA HIS A 65 24.95 -15.67 0.69
C HIS A 65 24.03 -16.32 1.75
N LEU A 66 22.97 -15.64 2.21
CA LEU A 66 22.00 -16.14 3.18
C LEU A 66 20.79 -16.82 2.51
N PHE A 67 20.66 -16.69 1.19
CA PHE A 67 19.46 -17.10 0.47
C PHE A 67 19.60 -18.50 -0.10
N GLN A 68 18.54 -19.29 0.01
CA GLN A 68 18.47 -20.66 -0.49
C GLN A 68 17.27 -20.79 -1.43
N THR A 69 17.43 -21.54 -2.53
CA THR A 69 16.30 -21.92 -3.41
C THR A 69 15.59 -23.16 -2.87
N ALA A 70 14.37 -23.40 -3.35
CA ALA A 70 13.62 -24.63 -3.06
C ALA A 70 14.43 -25.89 -3.45
N SER A 71 15.09 -25.87 -4.62
CA SER A 71 15.93 -26.98 -5.10
C SER A 71 17.13 -27.26 -4.18
N GLN A 72 17.79 -26.21 -3.65
CA GLN A 72 18.89 -26.36 -2.69
C GLN A 72 18.41 -26.96 -1.36
N LEU A 73 17.34 -26.41 -0.79
CA LEU A 73 16.78 -26.89 0.48
C LEU A 73 16.32 -28.34 0.39
N LYS A 74 15.67 -28.71 -0.73
CA LYS A 74 15.28 -30.09 -1.00
C LYS A 74 16.50 -31.03 -1.11
N ALA A 75 17.55 -30.62 -1.80
CA ALA A 75 18.78 -31.40 -1.93
C ALA A 75 19.50 -31.58 -0.57
N GLU A 76 19.40 -30.59 0.31
CA GLU A 76 19.91 -30.67 1.69
C GLU A 76 19.01 -31.47 2.63
N GLY A 77 17.88 -31.99 2.16
CA GLY A 77 16.97 -32.85 2.93
C GLY A 77 16.01 -32.08 3.85
N PHE A 78 15.71 -30.82 3.55
CA PHE A 78 14.59 -30.12 4.17
C PHE A 78 13.26 -30.61 3.60
N ASN A 79 12.24 -30.63 4.45
CA ASN A 79 10.85 -30.92 4.07
C ASN A 79 10.05 -29.63 4.01
N ARG A 80 9.04 -29.60 3.14
CA ARG A 80 8.11 -28.47 3.05
C ARG A 80 7.12 -28.49 4.21
N ASP A 81 6.89 -27.34 4.81
CA ASP A 81 5.89 -27.09 5.84
C ASP A 81 5.18 -25.77 5.52
N GLU A 82 4.01 -25.85 4.89
CA GLU A 82 3.31 -24.70 4.30
C GLU A 82 4.22 -23.90 3.34
N THR A 83 4.50 -22.63 3.63
CA THR A 83 5.43 -21.79 2.86
C THR A 83 6.89 -21.98 3.22
N ASP A 84 7.17 -22.66 4.33
CA ASP A 84 8.50 -22.77 4.91
C ASP A 84 9.16 -24.10 4.57
N TRP A 85 10.47 -24.17 4.79
CA TRP A 85 11.26 -25.41 4.74
C TRP A 85 11.83 -25.72 6.12
N ILE A 86 11.69 -26.98 6.56
CA ILE A 86 12.09 -27.42 7.90
C ILE A 86 13.01 -28.65 7.87
N LYS A 87 14.02 -28.66 8.76
CA LYS A 87 14.89 -29.81 9.04
C LYS A 87 15.37 -29.76 10.48
N GLY A 88 14.84 -30.64 11.33
CA GLY A 88 15.07 -30.57 12.78
C GLY A 88 14.53 -29.25 13.33
N GLU A 89 15.38 -28.48 14.02
CA GLU A 89 15.04 -27.15 14.55
C GLU A 89 15.27 -26.01 13.54
N THR A 90 15.90 -26.28 12.41
CA THR A 90 16.20 -25.27 11.40
C THR A 90 14.98 -25.03 10.52
N ARG A 91 14.56 -23.77 10.41
CA ARG A 91 13.46 -23.32 9.55
C ARG A 91 13.91 -22.20 8.61
N PHE A 92 13.52 -22.32 7.35
CA PHE A 92 13.72 -21.33 6.30
C PHE A 92 12.36 -20.75 5.91
N ALA A 93 12.21 -19.44 6.06
CA ALA A 93 11.00 -18.70 5.74
C ALA A 93 11.13 -18.02 4.37
N PRO A 94 10.01 -17.76 3.66
CA PRO A 94 9.99 -17.03 2.40
C PRO A 94 10.80 -15.74 2.43
N LEU A 95 11.51 -15.45 1.34
CA LEU A 95 12.08 -14.13 1.06
C LEU A 95 11.20 -13.41 0.04
N TYR A 96 10.31 -12.56 0.54
CA TYR A 96 9.32 -11.82 -0.21
C TYR A 96 9.93 -10.68 -1.02
N GLU A 97 9.41 -10.43 -2.23
CA GLU A 97 9.83 -9.33 -3.09
C GLU A 97 8.65 -8.40 -3.39
N ALA A 98 8.94 -7.11 -3.59
CA ALA A 98 7.93 -6.07 -3.81
C ALA A 98 6.93 -6.40 -4.93
N LYS A 99 7.37 -7.09 -5.97
CA LYS A 99 6.54 -7.44 -7.13
C LYS A 99 5.52 -8.54 -6.84
N MET A 100 5.66 -9.29 -5.73
CA MET A 100 4.75 -10.38 -5.33
C MET A 100 3.41 -9.87 -4.75
N GLY A 101 3.37 -8.63 -4.26
CA GLY A 101 2.18 -8.07 -3.62
C GLY A 101 1.55 -6.93 -4.40
N ASP A 102 0.31 -6.62 -4.10
CA ASP A 102 -0.41 -5.42 -4.53
C ASP A 102 -1.29 -4.89 -3.37
N PHE A 103 -2.08 -3.84 -3.60
CA PHE A 103 -2.95 -3.25 -2.58
C PHE A 103 -3.85 -4.31 -1.93
N TYR A 104 -3.68 -4.46 -0.61
CA TYR A 104 -4.44 -5.42 0.21
C TYR A 104 -4.34 -6.86 -0.31
N ASP A 105 -3.29 -7.20 -1.05
CA ASP A 105 -3.08 -8.54 -1.57
C ASP A 105 -1.59 -8.89 -1.48
N HIS A 106 -1.22 -9.70 -0.49
CA HIS A 106 0.14 -10.22 -0.41
C HIS A 106 0.37 -11.40 -1.36
N ARG A 107 -0.69 -11.91 -1.99
CA ARG A 107 -0.70 -13.09 -2.87
C ARG A 107 -0.93 -12.70 -4.33
N ALA A 108 -0.59 -11.48 -4.74
CA ALA A 108 -0.90 -10.99 -6.08
C ALA A 108 -0.11 -11.71 -7.19
N SER A 109 1.10 -12.17 -6.89
CA SER A 109 1.92 -12.95 -7.82
C SER A 109 3.03 -13.73 -7.12
N GLY A 110 3.59 -14.72 -7.81
CA GLY A 110 4.67 -15.55 -7.28
C GLY A 110 5.57 -16.15 -8.37
N TYR A 111 6.55 -16.94 -7.93
CA TYR A 111 7.50 -17.65 -8.80
C TYR A 111 7.11 -19.10 -9.08
N GLY A 112 6.01 -19.60 -8.52
CA GLY A 112 5.63 -21.02 -8.57
C GLY A 112 5.56 -21.58 -10.00
N ALA A 113 4.98 -20.81 -10.93
CA ALA A 113 4.88 -21.21 -12.34
C ALA A 113 6.20 -21.10 -13.14
N ARG A 114 7.31 -20.71 -12.51
CA ARG A 114 8.62 -20.47 -13.16
C ARG A 114 9.76 -21.37 -12.69
N GLY A 115 9.54 -22.19 -11.65
CA GLY A 115 10.59 -23.04 -11.09
C GLY A 115 11.85 -22.23 -10.72
N ASP A 116 13.00 -22.68 -11.21
CA ASP A 116 14.31 -22.06 -10.92
C ASP A 116 14.69 -20.90 -11.87
N GLU A 117 13.79 -20.44 -12.74
CA GLU A 117 14.08 -19.33 -13.65
C GLU A 117 14.03 -17.95 -12.97
N ARG A 118 15.20 -17.35 -12.74
CA ARG A 118 15.35 -15.95 -12.31
C ARG A 118 15.46 -15.00 -13.50
N GLY A 119 15.02 -13.75 -13.34
CA GLY A 119 15.34 -12.65 -14.27
C GLY A 119 14.16 -11.89 -14.86
N ASN A 120 12.94 -12.29 -14.53
CA ASN A 120 11.74 -11.66 -15.06
C ASN A 120 11.27 -10.45 -14.22
N ARG A 121 11.03 -9.33 -14.92
CA ARG A 121 10.53 -8.08 -14.32
C ARG A 121 9.08 -8.17 -13.83
N VAL A 122 8.25 -8.95 -14.54
CA VAL A 122 6.83 -9.16 -14.24
C VAL A 122 6.65 -10.63 -13.86
N LEU A 123 6.02 -10.90 -12.71
CA LEU A 123 5.65 -12.24 -12.28
C LEU A 123 4.28 -12.63 -12.85
N PRO A 124 4.02 -13.92 -13.07
CA PRO A 124 2.66 -14.39 -13.36
C PRO A 124 1.73 -13.95 -12.23
N GLU A 125 0.60 -13.35 -12.59
CA GLU A 125 -0.45 -12.99 -11.64
C GLU A 125 -1.08 -14.27 -11.07
N THR A 126 -1.45 -14.21 -9.79
CA THR A 126 -2.22 -15.27 -9.16
C THR A 126 -3.59 -15.38 -9.82
N THR A 127 -4.00 -16.60 -10.11
CA THR A 127 -5.27 -16.90 -10.78
C THR A 127 -6.44 -16.74 -9.82
N GLU A 128 -7.64 -16.58 -10.37
CA GLU A 128 -8.87 -16.52 -9.57
C GLU A 128 -9.07 -17.77 -8.70
N GLU A 129 -8.80 -18.97 -9.26
CA GLU A 129 -8.90 -20.24 -8.53
C GLU A 129 -7.93 -20.30 -7.34
N GLU A 130 -6.70 -19.83 -7.52
CA GLU A 130 -5.71 -19.74 -6.43
C GLU A 130 -6.11 -18.71 -5.37
N HIS A 131 -6.66 -17.56 -5.77
CA HIS A 131 -7.14 -16.56 -4.81
C HIS A 131 -8.32 -17.06 -3.97
N LEU A 132 -9.20 -17.87 -4.54
CA LEU A 132 -10.34 -18.50 -3.86
C LEU A 132 -9.89 -19.54 -2.81
N ASP A 133 -8.72 -20.16 -2.98
CA ASP A 133 -8.13 -21.04 -1.97
C ASP A 133 -7.48 -20.20 -0.85
N THR A 134 -8.07 -20.23 0.35
CA THR A 134 -7.54 -19.52 1.53
C THR A 134 -6.25 -20.12 2.09
N SER A 135 -5.83 -21.28 1.59
CA SER A 135 -4.59 -21.98 1.93
C SER A 135 -3.47 -21.70 0.93
N PHE A 136 -3.80 -21.12 -0.24
CA PHE A 136 -2.81 -20.75 -1.23
C PHE A 136 -1.95 -19.59 -0.75
N GLU A 137 -0.64 -19.70 -0.98
CA GLU A 137 0.36 -18.66 -0.75
C GLU A 137 1.33 -18.61 -1.94
N PRO A 138 1.83 -17.42 -2.32
CA PRO A 138 2.73 -17.28 -3.46
C PRO A 138 4.11 -17.86 -3.15
N GLU A 139 4.64 -18.65 -4.08
CA GLU A 139 6.01 -19.17 -3.97
C GLU A 139 7.03 -18.04 -4.17
N PRO A 140 7.96 -17.79 -3.22
CA PRO A 140 9.08 -16.88 -3.44
C PRO A 140 10.15 -17.54 -4.31
N PHE A 141 11.12 -16.77 -4.78
CA PHE A 141 12.30 -17.36 -5.43
C PHE A 141 13.30 -17.94 -4.41
N TYR A 142 13.39 -17.29 -3.23
CA TYR A 142 14.33 -17.66 -2.18
C TYR A 142 13.65 -17.81 -0.84
N TRP A 143 14.34 -18.50 0.05
CA TRP A 143 14.08 -18.55 1.48
C TRP A 143 15.33 -18.12 2.23
N VAL A 144 15.12 -17.66 3.46
CA VAL A 144 16.17 -17.28 4.40
C VAL A 144 15.88 -17.90 5.76
N ALA A 145 16.92 -18.17 6.55
CA ALA A 145 16.76 -18.73 7.89
C ALA A 145 15.82 -17.85 8.73
N GLN A 146 14.79 -18.44 9.33
CA GLN A 146 13.77 -17.71 10.10
C GLN A 146 14.41 -16.93 11.27
N LYS A 147 15.48 -17.47 11.86
CA LYS A 147 16.25 -16.79 12.90
C LYS A 147 16.78 -15.42 12.44
N GLU A 148 17.25 -15.32 11.20
CA GLU A 148 17.76 -14.07 10.65
C GLU A 148 16.65 -13.03 10.48
N VAL A 149 15.46 -13.46 10.01
CA VAL A 149 14.26 -12.60 9.91
C VAL A 149 13.90 -12.06 11.30
N VAL A 150 13.83 -12.93 12.30
CA VAL A 150 13.47 -12.56 13.67
C VAL A 150 14.50 -11.61 14.29
N ASP A 151 15.79 -11.91 14.16
CA ASP A 151 16.85 -11.10 14.77
C ASP A 151 16.95 -9.71 14.12
N ARG A 152 16.81 -9.60 12.79
CA ARG A 152 16.77 -8.30 12.12
C ARG A 152 15.52 -7.48 12.47
N LEU A 153 14.34 -8.12 12.61
CA LEU A 153 13.12 -7.42 13.03
C LEU A 153 13.20 -6.93 14.49
N ARG A 154 13.88 -7.66 15.38
CA ARG A 154 14.18 -7.20 16.74
C ARG A 154 15.05 -5.95 16.75
N GLN A 155 16.06 -5.86 15.87
CA GLN A 155 16.93 -4.69 15.77
C GLN A 155 16.18 -3.41 15.39
N VAL A 156 15.06 -3.53 14.68
CA VAL A 156 14.19 -2.40 14.30
C VAL A 156 12.94 -2.29 15.19
N SER A 157 12.95 -2.96 16.35
CA SER A 157 11.87 -2.92 17.36
C SER A 157 10.48 -3.33 16.84
N TRP A 158 10.43 -4.20 15.82
CA TRP A 158 9.17 -4.66 15.25
C TRP A 158 8.69 -5.96 15.90
N ASN A 159 7.61 -5.85 16.68
CA ASN A 159 7.09 -6.96 17.48
C ASN A 159 5.83 -7.62 16.91
N ARG A 160 5.25 -7.09 15.83
CA ARG A 160 4.05 -7.67 15.20
C ARG A 160 4.38 -8.99 14.49
N ARG A 161 3.32 -9.77 14.23
CA ARG A 161 3.36 -11.06 13.51
C ARG A 161 3.04 -10.94 12.02
N TRP A 162 3.03 -9.72 11.51
CA TRP A 162 2.85 -9.33 10.12
C TRP A 162 3.79 -8.16 9.84
N LEU A 163 3.98 -7.82 8.57
CA LEU A 163 4.86 -6.74 8.10
C LEU A 163 4.08 -5.77 7.22
N PHE A 164 4.52 -4.51 7.22
CA PHE A 164 3.99 -3.44 6.37
C PHE A 164 5.14 -2.86 5.56
N GLY A 165 5.00 -2.88 4.23
CA GLY A 165 6.00 -2.32 3.33
C GLY A 165 5.38 -1.65 2.12
N PHE A 166 6.23 -0.97 1.34
CA PHE A 166 5.85 -0.33 0.08
C PHE A 166 6.85 -0.64 -1.02
N LYS A 167 6.39 -0.66 -2.27
CA LYS A 167 7.27 -0.86 -3.44
C LYS A 167 8.10 0.39 -3.65
N ASN A 168 9.43 0.31 -3.49
CA ASN A 168 10.31 1.45 -3.76
C ASN A 168 10.73 1.56 -5.23
N VAL A 169 10.52 0.52 -6.03
CA VAL A 169 10.64 0.55 -7.49
C VAL A 169 9.25 0.70 -8.09
N THR A 170 8.98 1.87 -8.69
CA THR A 170 7.68 2.23 -9.26
C THR A 170 7.86 3.23 -10.41
N ALA A 171 6.80 3.79 -10.97
CA ALA A 171 6.89 4.91 -11.91
C ALA A 171 5.59 5.73 -11.87
N PRO A 172 5.66 7.07 -12.07
CA PRO A 172 4.47 7.91 -12.17
C PRO A 172 3.61 7.64 -13.42
N THR A 173 4.04 6.74 -14.30
CA THR A 173 3.30 6.28 -15.48
C THR A 173 2.61 4.93 -15.27
N ASN A 174 2.85 4.25 -14.14
CA ASN A 174 2.15 3.00 -13.80
C ASN A 174 0.66 3.26 -13.52
N GLN A 175 -0.14 2.19 -13.42
CA GLN A 175 -1.54 2.28 -12.98
C GLN A 175 -1.64 3.03 -11.65
N ARG A 176 -0.77 2.69 -10.70
CA ARG A 176 -0.64 3.31 -9.39
C ARG A 176 0.84 3.58 -9.09
N THR A 177 1.14 4.70 -8.45
CA THR A 177 2.51 5.17 -8.16
C THR A 177 3.00 4.65 -6.81
N PHE A 178 2.20 4.75 -5.76
CA PHE A 178 2.56 4.28 -4.43
C PHE A 178 1.78 3.02 -4.09
N ILE A 179 2.45 1.87 -4.10
CA ILE A 179 1.82 0.59 -3.76
C ILE A 179 2.40 0.10 -2.43
N CYS A 180 1.51 -0.25 -1.50
CA CYS A 180 1.87 -0.77 -0.19
C CYS A 180 0.88 -1.85 0.24
N ASN A 181 1.32 -2.75 1.12
CA ASN A 181 0.47 -3.83 1.62
C ASN A 181 0.95 -4.37 2.98
N ILE A 182 0.07 -5.15 3.60
CA ILE A 182 0.40 -6.04 4.71
C ILE A 182 0.73 -7.40 4.15
N PHE A 183 1.73 -8.05 4.73
CA PHE A 183 2.12 -9.42 4.40
C PHE A 183 2.57 -10.18 5.67
N PRO A 184 2.65 -11.52 5.63
CA PRO A 184 3.08 -12.31 6.78
C PRO A 184 4.51 -11.96 7.24
N LYS A 185 4.90 -12.42 8.43
CA LYS A 185 6.24 -12.20 9.00
C LYS A 185 7.32 -13.05 8.32
N TRP A 186 7.51 -12.79 7.03
CA TRP A 186 8.51 -13.39 6.17
C TRP A 186 9.79 -12.55 6.11
N GLY A 187 10.84 -13.09 5.49
CA GLY A 187 11.94 -12.26 5.01
C GLY A 187 11.44 -11.33 3.90
N VAL A 188 12.05 -10.16 3.73
CA VAL A 188 11.70 -9.24 2.64
C VAL A 188 12.94 -8.58 2.04
N GLY A 189 13.00 -8.58 0.70
CA GLY A 189 14.06 -7.95 -0.06
C GLY A 189 13.99 -6.41 -0.05
N ASN A 190 15.12 -5.76 -0.33
CA ASN A 190 15.28 -4.30 -0.32
C ASN A 190 14.45 -3.53 -1.38
N SER A 191 13.75 -4.24 -2.28
CA SER A 191 12.75 -3.66 -3.19
C SER A 191 11.45 -3.27 -2.48
N MET A 192 11.22 -3.81 -1.28
CA MET A 192 10.07 -3.49 -0.44
C MET A 192 10.51 -3.05 0.96
N PRO A 193 10.97 -1.80 1.12
CA PRO A 193 11.27 -1.26 2.43
C PRO A 193 10.05 -1.36 3.36
N LEU A 194 10.32 -1.71 4.61
CA LEU A 194 9.33 -1.71 5.66
C LEU A 194 9.04 -0.28 6.12
N LEU A 195 7.75 -0.03 6.37
CA LEU A 195 7.24 1.19 6.99
C LEU A 195 6.70 0.80 8.37
N LEU A 196 7.43 1.17 9.42
CA LEU A 196 7.22 0.68 10.78
C LEU A 196 6.59 1.79 11.63
N PRO A 197 5.26 1.86 11.80
CA PRO A 197 4.64 2.75 12.78
C PRO A 197 4.92 2.22 14.19
N LEU A 198 5.83 2.87 14.92
CA LEU A 198 6.29 2.42 16.24
C LEU A 198 5.70 3.22 17.41
N GLU A 199 4.96 4.30 17.14
CA GLU A 199 4.37 5.12 18.20
C GLU A 199 3.22 4.38 18.89
N LYS A 200 3.22 4.37 20.23
CA LYS A 200 2.21 3.64 21.01
C LYS A 200 0.79 4.14 20.76
N ARG A 201 0.60 5.43 20.52
CA ARG A 201 -0.74 6.00 20.22
C ARG A 201 -1.30 5.59 18.85
N ALA A 202 -0.44 5.06 17.97
CA ALA A 202 -0.82 4.54 16.67
C ALA A 202 -1.19 3.04 16.70
N GLU A 203 -0.92 2.36 17.83
CA GLU A 203 -1.24 0.95 18.02
C GLU A 203 -2.74 0.70 17.80
N GLY A 204 -3.05 -0.27 16.94
CA GLY A 204 -4.41 -0.63 16.55
C GLY A 204 -4.98 0.21 15.41
N LYS A 205 -4.23 1.18 14.87
CA LYS A 205 -4.64 2.07 13.76
C LYS A 205 -3.81 1.88 12.50
N GLU A 206 -2.91 0.89 12.46
CA GLU A 206 -2.00 0.67 11.33
C GLU A 206 -2.76 0.38 10.02
N HIS A 207 -3.89 -0.31 10.11
CA HIS A 207 -4.80 -0.59 8.99
C HIS A 207 -5.38 0.71 8.37
N CYS A 208 -5.58 1.75 9.17
CA CYS A 208 -6.00 3.06 8.69
C CYS A 208 -4.89 3.79 7.94
N LEU A 209 -3.64 3.66 8.38
CA LEU A 209 -2.51 4.22 7.63
C LEU A 209 -2.43 3.59 6.24
N ILE A 210 -2.55 2.27 6.16
CA ILE A 210 -2.50 1.53 4.89
C ILE A 210 -3.63 1.96 3.97
N ALA A 211 -4.84 2.11 4.50
CA ALA A 211 -5.97 2.58 3.71
C ALA A 211 -5.74 3.97 3.14
N ASN A 212 -5.17 4.87 3.95
CA ASN A 212 -4.82 6.20 3.49
C ASN A 212 -3.77 6.18 2.36
N LEU A 213 -2.66 5.46 2.56
CA LEU A 213 -1.57 5.37 1.57
C LEU A 213 -1.99 4.60 0.31
N SER A 214 -3.07 3.82 0.38
CA SER A 214 -3.62 3.07 -0.75
C SER A 214 -4.70 3.84 -1.54
N SER A 215 -5.10 5.03 -1.08
CA SER A 215 -6.18 5.79 -1.71
C SER A 215 -5.75 6.48 -3.00
N LEU A 216 -6.70 6.69 -3.91
CA LEU A 216 -6.48 7.42 -5.18
C LEU A 216 -6.07 8.88 -4.96
N PRO A 217 -6.66 9.66 -4.03
CA PRO A 217 -6.18 11.00 -3.73
C PRO A 217 -4.72 11.03 -3.24
N PHE A 218 -4.32 10.07 -2.41
CA PHE A 218 -2.92 9.94 -1.99
C PHE A 218 -2.00 9.63 -3.17
N ASP A 219 -2.38 8.67 -4.02
CA ASP A 219 -1.58 8.30 -5.21
C ASP A 219 -1.46 9.44 -6.21
N TYR A 220 -2.50 10.25 -6.36
CA TYR A 220 -2.47 11.47 -7.18
C TYR A 220 -1.38 12.44 -6.71
N VAL A 221 -1.25 12.66 -5.41
CA VAL A 221 -0.16 13.49 -4.85
C VAL A 221 1.19 12.81 -5.02
N ALA A 222 1.29 11.50 -4.74
CA ALA A 222 2.53 10.75 -4.90
C ALA A 222 3.04 10.82 -6.35
N ARG A 223 2.15 10.70 -7.33
CA ARG A 223 2.43 10.76 -8.77
C ARG A 223 3.00 12.11 -9.21
N GLN A 224 2.48 13.21 -8.67
CA GLN A 224 2.97 14.55 -8.99
C GLN A 224 4.37 14.81 -8.41
N LYS A 225 4.73 14.12 -7.34
CA LYS A 225 6.02 14.30 -6.65
C LYS A 225 7.08 13.32 -7.12
N ALA A 226 6.71 12.12 -7.54
CA ALA A 226 7.64 11.10 -7.99
C ALA A 226 8.30 11.49 -9.33
N GLY A 227 9.57 11.89 -9.29
CA GLY A 227 10.33 12.32 -10.47
C GLY A 227 11.00 11.20 -11.28
N GLY A 228 10.86 9.93 -10.89
CA GLY A 228 11.56 8.81 -11.51
C GLY A 228 11.08 7.45 -11.02
N ILE A 229 11.91 6.43 -11.21
CA ILE A 229 11.52 5.04 -10.93
C ILE A 229 11.80 4.55 -9.50
N ASN A 230 12.51 5.35 -8.71
CA ASN A 230 12.89 5.01 -7.35
C ASN A 230 12.22 5.97 -6.37
N LEU A 231 11.37 5.40 -5.52
CA LEU A 231 10.67 6.10 -4.47
C LEU A 231 11.49 6.07 -3.17
N ASN A 232 12.41 7.02 -3.06
CA ASN A 232 13.25 7.22 -1.88
C ASN A 232 12.44 7.74 -0.67
N TYR A 233 12.96 7.51 0.54
CA TYR A 233 12.29 7.88 1.79
C TYR A 233 11.97 9.36 1.91
N PHE A 234 12.78 10.26 1.33
CA PHE A 234 12.49 11.70 1.39
C PHE A 234 11.16 12.07 0.71
N TYR A 235 10.69 11.28 -0.27
CA TYR A 235 9.35 11.43 -0.82
C TYR A 235 8.31 10.94 0.18
N VAL A 236 8.47 9.72 0.66
CA VAL A 236 7.52 9.03 1.55
C VAL A 236 7.27 9.81 2.83
N LYS A 237 8.33 10.35 3.44
CA LYS A 237 8.27 11.22 4.61
C LYS A 237 7.32 12.40 4.39
N GLN A 238 7.35 13.03 3.23
CA GLN A 238 6.61 14.26 2.98
C GLN A 238 5.33 14.07 2.14
N PHE A 239 4.78 12.84 2.08
CA PHE A 239 3.45 12.60 1.54
C PHE A 239 2.36 12.95 2.55
N PRO A 240 1.18 13.39 2.09
CA PRO A 240 0.14 13.87 2.98
C PRO A 240 -0.54 12.67 3.65
N ALA A 241 -0.37 12.54 4.97
CA ALA A 241 -0.92 11.42 5.72
C ALA A 241 -1.57 11.88 7.02
N PHE A 242 -2.80 11.44 7.26
CA PHE A 242 -3.53 11.76 8.49
C PHE A 242 -2.81 11.17 9.71
N SER A 243 -2.77 11.92 10.81
CA SER A 243 -2.23 11.44 12.09
C SER A 243 -3.13 10.36 12.72
N PRO A 244 -2.63 9.58 13.69
CA PRO A 244 -3.46 8.62 14.43
C PRO A 244 -4.71 9.24 15.10
N ASP A 245 -4.65 10.53 15.46
CA ASP A 245 -5.73 11.24 16.15
C ASP A 245 -6.90 11.60 15.20
N PHE A 246 -6.66 11.57 13.89
CA PHE A 246 -7.72 11.71 12.90
C PHE A 246 -8.71 10.54 12.95
N TYR A 247 -8.29 9.35 13.37
CA TYR A 247 -9.13 8.14 13.33
C TYR A 247 -9.95 8.01 14.62
N THR A 248 -11.06 8.75 14.66
CA THR A 248 -12.10 8.67 15.69
C THR A 248 -12.90 7.37 15.57
N GLU A 249 -13.69 7.04 16.58
CA GLU A 249 -14.51 5.82 16.61
C GLU A 249 -15.43 5.66 15.37
N PRO A 250 -16.19 6.67 14.90
CA PRO A 250 -16.98 6.54 13.67
C PRO A 250 -16.15 6.24 12.42
N ARG A 251 -14.93 6.82 12.34
CA ARG A 251 -14.02 6.61 11.20
C ARG A 251 -13.39 5.22 11.24
N LEU A 252 -13.04 4.74 12.43
CA LEU A 252 -12.58 3.37 12.65
C LEU A 252 -13.68 2.36 12.27
N ALA A 253 -14.91 2.56 12.75
CA ALA A 253 -16.05 1.72 12.41
C ALA A 253 -16.31 1.64 10.90
N PHE A 254 -15.98 2.68 10.14
CA PHE A 254 -16.03 2.68 8.68
C PHE A 254 -14.84 1.94 8.03
N ILE A 255 -13.61 2.24 8.46
CA ILE A 255 -12.38 1.78 7.79
C ILE A 255 -12.05 0.33 8.15
N THR A 256 -12.08 -0.02 9.43
CA THR A 256 -11.62 -1.32 9.95
C THR A 256 -12.25 -2.51 9.22
N PRO A 257 -13.59 -2.64 9.11
CA PRO A 257 -14.18 -3.81 8.44
C PRO A 257 -13.78 -3.92 6.96
N ARG A 258 -13.63 -2.77 6.27
CA ARG A 258 -13.25 -2.75 4.84
C ARG A 258 -11.81 -3.19 4.63
N VAL A 259 -10.88 -2.68 5.42
CA VAL A 259 -9.46 -3.07 5.33
C VAL A 259 -9.26 -4.51 5.76
N LEU A 260 -9.97 -4.95 6.80
CA LEU A 260 -9.95 -6.33 7.25
C LEU A 260 -10.41 -7.29 6.13
N GLU A 261 -11.57 -7.04 5.53
CA GLU A 261 -12.12 -7.85 4.43
C GLU A 261 -11.22 -7.82 3.18
N LEU A 262 -10.65 -6.65 2.86
CA LEU A 262 -9.70 -6.52 1.75
C LEU A 262 -8.39 -7.29 2.01
N THR A 263 -7.90 -7.35 3.23
CA THR A 263 -6.53 -7.83 3.53
C THR A 263 -6.51 -9.29 3.97
N TYR A 264 -7.43 -9.72 4.82
CA TYR A 264 -7.41 -11.07 5.41
C TYR A 264 -8.07 -12.11 4.49
N THR A 265 -7.36 -12.48 3.41
CA THR A 265 -7.84 -13.46 2.41
C THR A 265 -7.13 -14.81 2.46
N SER A 266 -6.16 -14.98 3.35
CA SER A 266 -5.50 -16.28 3.62
C SER A 266 -5.14 -16.45 5.10
N HIS A 267 -4.93 -17.70 5.52
CA HIS A 267 -4.62 -18.03 6.92
C HIS A 267 -3.33 -17.37 7.43
N SER A 268 -2.36 -17.08 6.55
CA SER A 268 -1.09 -16.45 6.93
C SER A 268 -1.25 -15.04 7.50
N LEU A 269 -2.37 -14.37 7.23
CA LEU A 269 -2.71 -13.06 7.78
C LEU A 269 -3.66 -13.11 8.99
N ALA A 270 -3.95 -14.30 9.53
CA ALA A 270 -4.70 -14.44 10.78
C ALA A 270 -4.13 -13.62 11.96
N PRO A 271 -2.80 -13.43 12.11
CA PRO A 271 -2.29 -12.53 13.15
C PRO A 271 -2.72 -11.07 12.96
N PHE A 272 -2.78 -10.57 11.72
CA PHE A 272 -3.25 -9.22 11.44
C PHE A 272 -4.76 -9.08 11.73
N ALA A 273 -5.55 -10.07 11.32
CA ALA A 273 -6.99 -10.09 11.60
C ALA A 273 -7.30 -10.07 13.10
N ARG A 274 -6.55 -10.84 13.90
CA ARG A 274 -6.69 -10.86 15.36
C ARG A 274 -6.33 -9.55 16.02
N ASP A 275 -5.31 -8.84 15.52
CA ASP A 275 -4.98 -7.50 16.00
C ASP A 275 -6.13 -6.49 15.75
N LEU A 276 -7.05 -6.80 14.81
CA LEU A 276 -8.28 -6.04 14.53
C LEU A 276 -9.54 -6.62 15.20
N GLY A 277 -9.39 -7.61 16.08
CA GLY A 277 -10.50 -8.24 16.79
C GLY A 277 -11.30 -9.28 15.99
N HIS A 278 -10.73 -9.83 14.90
CA HIS A 278 -11.35 -10.88 14.10
C HIS A 278 -10.65 -12.23 14.30
N ASP A 279 -11.37 -13.18 14.91
CA ASP A 279 -10.93 -14.57 15.12
C ASP A 279 -11.58 -15.57 14.14
N GLY A 280 -12.39 -15.07 13.19
CA GLY A 280 -13.05 -15.90 12.18
C GLY A 280 -12.12 -16.38 11.05
N PRO A 281 -12.63 -17.16 10.09
CA PRO A 281 -11.86 -17.57 8.92
C PRO A 281 -11.50 -16.37 8.01
N PRO A 282 -10.55 -16.54 7.07
CA PRO A 282 -10.28 -15.56 6.02
C PRO A 282 -11.53 -15.26 5.19
N PHE A 283 -11.60 -14.04 4.67
CA PHE A 283 -12.66 -13.63 3.75
C PHE A 283 -12.42 -14.24 2.37
N ALA A 284 -13.49 -14.70 1.74
CA ALA A 284 -13.44 -15.21 0.38
C ALA A 284 -12.99 -14.11 -0.59
N TRP A 285 -12.20 -14.49 -1.59
CA TRP A 285 -11.81 -13.56 -2.64
C TRP A 285 -12.98 -13.29 -3.59
N ASP A 286 -13.37 -12.03 -3.72
CA ASP A 286 -14.41 -11.56 -4.63
C ASP A 286 -13.99 -10.20 -5.18
N GLU A 287 -13.58 -10.15 -6.45
CA GLU A 287 -13.04 -8.93 -7.06
C GLU A 287 -14.09 -7.80 -7.17
N ASP A 288 -15.36 -8.14 -7.34
CA ASP A 288 -16.43 -7.17 -7.42
C ASP A 288 -16.70 -6.52 -6.06
N ARG A 289 -16.75 -7.33 -5.00
CA ARG A 289 -16.84 -6.86 -3.62
C ARG A 289 -15.63 -6.03 -3.23
N ARG A 290 -14.42 -6.48 -3.56
CA ARG A 290 -13.17 -5.75 -3.30
C ARG A 290 -13.14 -4.39 -3.99
N ALA A 291 -13.63 -4.31 -5.24
CA ALA A 291 -13.74 -3.04 -5.96
C ALA A 291 -14.67 -2.04 -5.24
N LEU A 292 -15.81 -2.51 -4.70
CA LEU A 292 -16.72 -1.67 -3.91
C LEU A 292 -16.09 -1.20 -2.60
N LEU A 293 -15.39 -2.09 -1.87
CA LEU A 293 -14.71 -1.73 -0.62
C LEU A 293 -13.60 -0.70 -0.84
N ARG A 294 -12.81 -0.84 -1.91
CA ARG A 294 -11.79 0.15 -2.29
C ARG A 294 -12.44 1.48 -2.68
N ALA A 295 -13.53 1.45 -3.45
CA ALA A 295 -14.26 2.66 -3.83
C ALA A 295 -14.81 3.44 -2.63
N ASP A 296 -15.33 2.74 -1.62
CA ASP A 296 -15.75 3.34 -0.35
C ASP A 296 -14.58 4.02 0.39
N LEU A 297 -13.43 3.36 0.46
CA LEU A 297 -12.22 3.94 1.08
C LEU A 297 -11.71 5.15 0.28
N ASP A 298 -11.72 5.09 -1.04
CA ASP A 298 -11.31 6.19 -1.92
C ASP A 298 -12.23 7.41 -1.76
N ALA A 299 -13.55 7.21 -1.68
CA ALA A 299 -14.51 8.28 -1.42
C ALA A 299 -14.34 8.87 -0.01
N PHE A 300 -14.14 8.01 1.01
CA PHE A 300 -13.83 8.43 2.37
C PHE A 300 -12.60 9.34 2.42
N TYR A 301 -11.48 8.90 1.85
CA TYR A 301 -10.24 9.67 1.87
C TYR A 301 -10.33 10.91 1.00
N ALA A 302 -11.03 10.87 -0.12
CA ALA A 302 -11.27 12.06 -0.93
C ALA A 302 -11.97 13.16 -0.10
N ARG A 303 -13.00 12.80 0.68
CA ARG A 303 -13.68 13.75 1.56
C ARG A 303 -12.75 14.22 2.68
N ALA A 304 -12.04 13.30 3.31
CA ALA A 304 -11.09 13.62 4.38
C ALA A 304 -9.99 14.60 3.93
N TYR A 305 -9.51 14.48 2.70
CA TYR A 305 -8.54 15.39 2.09
C TYR A 305 -9.13 16.77 1.75
N GLY A 306 -10.43 16.97 1.98
CA GLY A 306 -11.18 18.19 1.72
C GLY A 306 -11.50 18.40 0.23
N LEU A 307 -11.57 17.30 -0.54
CA LEU A 307 -11.94 17.38 -1.95
C LEU A 307 -13.44 17.65 -2.11
N THR A 308 -13.81 18.27 -3.22
CA THR A 308 -15.19 18.24 -3.71
C THR A 308 -15.39 17.05 -4.63
N ARG A 309 -16.65 16.72 -4.93
CA ARG A 309 -17.00 15.70 -5.93
C ARG A 309 -16.34 15.96 -7.29
N ASP A 310 -16.33 17.22 -7.75
CA ASP A 310 -15.73 17.58 -9.04
C ASP A 310 -14.20 17.54 -9.02
N GLU A 311 -13.57 17.85 -7.89
CA GLU A 311 -12.12 17.67 -7.72
C GLU A 311 -11.75 16.17 -7.71
N LEU A 312 -12.57 15.32 -7.10
CA LEU A 312 -12.41 13.86 -7.18
C LEU A 312 -12.56 13.36 -8.62
N ARG A 313 -13.57 13.85 -9.36
CA ARG A 313 -13.70 13.58 -10.81
C ARG A 313 -12.46 13.99 -11.59
N TYR A 314 -11.91 15.17 -11.29
CA TYR A 314 -10.69 15.66 -11.92
C TYR A 314 -9.49 14.75 -11.61
N ILE A 315 -9.33 14.30 -10.35
CA ILE A 315 -8.27 13.34 -9.99
C ILE A 315 -8.41 12.05 -10.78
N LEU A 316 -9.62 11.52 -10.90
CA LEU A 316 -9.90 10.27 -11.62
C LEU A 316 -9.64 10.39 -13.12
N ASP A 317 -10.13 11.46 -13.74
CA ASP A 317 -10.09 11.70 -15.19
C ASP A 317 -10.11 13.21 -15.50
N PRO A 318 -8.94 13.88 -15.58
CA PRO A 318 -8.87 15.31 -15.85
C PRO A 318 -9.57 15.72 -17.15
N ALA A 319 -9.51 14.87 -18.19
CA ALA A 319 -10.10 15.12 -19.49
C ALA A 319 -11.64 15.13 -19.45
N ASP A 320 -12.26 14.36 -18.56
CA ASP A 320 -13.72 14.37 -18.34
C ASP A 320 -14.21 15.72 -17.77
N VAL A 321 -13.35 16.43 -17.02
CA VAL A 321 -13.71 17.69 -16.37
C VAL A 321 -13.26 18.91 -17.18
N LYS A 322 -12.11 18.83 -17.84
CA LYS A 322 -11.46 19.97 -18.51
C LYS A 322 -11.49 19.89 -20.04
N GLY A 323 -11.97 18.78 -20.60
CA GLY A 323 -11.99 18.50 -22.04
C GLY A 323 -10.82 17.64 -22.51
N PRO A 324 -10.94 17.03 -23.71
CA PRO A 324 -9.97 16.05 -24.22
C PRO A 324 -8.58 16.62 -24.49
N ASP A 325 -8.47 17.93 -24.75
CA ASP A 325 -7.20 18.61 -25.04
C ASP A 325 -6.46 19.05 -23.77
N TYR A 326 -6.94 18.68 -22.58
CA TYR A 326 -6.30 19.06 -21.32
C TYR A 326 -4.94 18.34 -21.16
N PRO A 327 -3.85 19.04 -20.77
CA PRO A 327 -2.49 18.50 -20.85
C PRO A 327 -2.13 17.47 -19.76
N SER A 328 -3.05 17.17 -18.84
CA SER A 328 -2.79 16.30 -17.68
C SER A 328 -3.65 15.05 -17.71
N GLU A 329 -3.03 13.93 -17.34
CA GLU A 329 -3.67 12.62 -17.19
C GLU A 329 -3.17 12.03 -15.87
N THR A 330 -4.08 11.54 -15.02
CA THR A 330 -3.70 10.96 -13.72
C THR A 330 -3.54 9.45 -13.81
N PHE A 331 -4.62 8.75 -14.15
CA PHE A 331 -4.73 7.29 -14.06
C PHE A 331 -4.95 6.64 -15.43
N ARG A 332 -4.30 7.14 -16.48
CA ARG A 332 -4.52 6.68 -17.86
C ARG A 332 -4.41 5.16 -18.00
N VAL A 333 -3.34 4.56 -17.49
CA VAL A 333 -3.11 3.11 -17.64
C VAL A 333 -4.17 2.30 -16.88
N LEU A 334 -4.66 2.79 -15.75
CA LEU A 334 -5.77 2.15 -15.02
C LEU A 334 -7.06 2.24 -15.86
N LYS A 335 -7.40 3.44 -16.34
CA LYS A 335 -8.56 3.68 -17.21
C LYS A 335 -8.54 2.79 -18.46
N GLU A 336 -7.41 2.73 -19.17
CA GLU A 336 -7.24 1.89 -20.37
C GLU A 336 -7.33 0.39 -20.06
N LYS A 337 -6.82 -0.05 -18.90
CA LYS A 337 -6.98 -1.44 -18.46
C LYS A 337 -8.45 -1.76 -18.20
N GLU A 338 -9.15 -0.94 -17.43
CA GLU A 338 -10.55 -1.19 -17.07
C GLU A 338 -11.49 -1.08 -18.26
N ILE A 339 -11.29 -0.14 -19.19
CA ILE A 339 -12.09 -0.07 -20.43
C ILE A 339 -11.94 -1.37 -21.23
N ARG A 340 -10.75 -1.94 -21.32
CA ARG A 340 -10.53 -3.22 -22.01
C ARG A 340 -11.18 -4.40 -21.29
N GLN A 341 -11.19 -4.41 -19.96
CA GLN A 341 -11.68 -5.55 -19.16
C GLN A 341 -13.18 -5.49 -18.89
N HIS A 342 -13.74 -4.30 -18.72
CA HIS A 342 -15.11 -4.08 -18.24
C HIS A 342 -15.95 -3.23 -19.20
N GLY A 343 -15.37 -2.69 -20.27
CA GLY A 343 -16.07 -1.79 -21.20
C GLY A 343 -16.30 -0.38 -20.65
N GLU A 344 -15.87 -0.08 -19.43
CA GLU A 344 -16.03 1.22 -18.78
C GLU A 344 -14.83 1.56 -17.87
N TYR A 345 -14.71 2.83 -17.48
CA TYR A 345 -13.79 3.22 -16.41
C TYR A 345 -14.44 2.92 -15.04
N ARG A 346 -14.48 1.64 -14.69
CA ARG A 346 -15.22 1.09 -13.54
C ARG A 346 -14.86 1.75 -12.22
N THR A 347 -13.57 1.96 -11.92
CA THR A 347 -13.10 2.63 -10.71
C THR A 347 -13.72 4.02 -10.58
N ARG A 348 -13.72 4.82 -11.66
CA ARG A 348 -14.32 6.16 -11.63
C ARG A 348 -15.80 6.11 -11.27
N ARG A 349 -16.55 5.19 -11.89
CA ARG A 349 -17.98 5.04 -11.61
C ARG A 349 -18.21 4.67 -10.14
N LEU A 350 -17.57 3.61 -9.65
CA LEU A 350 -17.78 3.12 -8.28
C LEU A 350 -17.38 4.14 -7.21
N VAL A 351 -16.26 4.85 -7.39
CA VAL A 351 -15.80 5.87 -6.44
C VAL A 351 -16.78 7.06 -6.36
N LEU A 352 -17.34 7.48 -7.50
CA LEU A 352 -18.32 8.57 -7.53
C LEU A 352 -19.69 8.12 -7.00
N GLU A 353 -20.11 6.89 -7.28
CA GLU A 353 -21.31 6.30 -6.69
C GLU A 353 -21.19 6.18 -5.17
N ALA A 354 -20.03 5.75 -4.66
CA ALA A 354 -19.75 5.70 -3.23
C ALA A 354 -19.81 7.10 -2.60
N TRP A 355 -19.19 8.10 -3.24
CA TRP A 355 -19.30 9.50 -2.81
C TRP A 355 -20.76 9.97 -2.71
N ASP A 356 -21.53 9.78 -3.78
CA ASP A 356 -22.92 10.25 -3.87
C ASP A 356 -23.80 9.57 -2.82
N ARG A 357 -23.62 8.27 -2.62
CA ARG A 357 -24.31 7.50 -1.58
C ARG A 357 -23.97 8.02 -0.18
N MET A 358 -22.68 8.21 0.12
CA MET A 358 -22.22 8.66 1.43
C MET A 358 -22.67 10.08 1.76
N GLU A 359 -22.70 10.98 0.78
CA GLU A 359 -23.23 12.34 0.93
C GLU A 359 -24.75 12.30 1.18
N ALA A 360 -25.51 11.55 0.37
CA ALA A 360 -26.97 11.44 0.49
C ALA A 360 -27.41 10.82 1.83
N ASN A 361 -26.65 9.84 2.33
CA ASN A 361 -26.94 9.17 3.59
C ASN A 361 -26.42 9.93 4.82
N GLY A 362 -25.70 11.05 4.65
CA GLY A 362 -25.08 11.78 5.75
C GLY A 362 -23.92 11.03 6.43
N GLU A 363 -23.32 10.03 5.77
CA GLU A 363 -22.22 9.24 6.33
C GLU A 363 -20.99 10.11 6.61
N PHE A 364 -20.67 11.06 5.73
CA PHE A 364 -19.56 12.01 5.95
C PHE A 364 -19.79 12.86 7.20
N THR A 365 -21.00 13.40 7.37
CA THR A 365 -21.37 14.19 8.56
C THR A 365 -21.31 13.35 9.83
N ALA A 366 -21.80 12.11 9.80
CA ALA A 366 -21.73 11.18 10.92
C ALA A 366 -20.28 10.86 11.34
N MET A 367 -19.34 10.89 10.38
CA MET A 367 -17.90 10.76 10.64
C MET A 367 -17.19 12.10 10.91
N GLY A 368 -17.93 13.21 10.99
CA GLY A 368 -17.41 14.55 11.25
C GLY A 368 -16.53 15.11 10.12
N MET A 369 -16.97 14.95 8.87
CA MET A 369 -16.29 15.43 7.65
C MET A 369 -17.21 16.21 6.70
#